data_AF-C9MYN7-F1
#
_entry.id   AF-C9MYN7-F1
#
_cell.length_a   1.000
_cell.length_b   1.000
_cell.length_c   1.000
_cell.angle_alpha   90.00
_cell.angle_beta   90.00
_cell.angle_gamma   90.00
#
_symmetry.space_group_name_H-M   'P 1'
#
loop_
_entity.id
_entity.type
_entity.pdbx_description
1 polymer ?
#
loop_
_entity_poly.entity_id
_entity_poly.type
_entity_poly.pdbx_seq_one_letter_code
_entity_poly.pdbx_strand_id
1 'polypeptide(L)'
;MLIILSLATISCDSEPQEKTYTIVLDKEEYEKRVAEIENEINNKNYKKAEEMLLEIAKYNKAAYVKIATMYYEAGKTDESEKWFKIAYDEGNKEVSGSLGDIYSERREYEKAEQYYREYIKLGNLEGYKNLGYMFERQGKIDEATKLYIEGAKSKDANSIYSLVRIYYLKNDIKNVNYWKDKLLNDTEVIDFDSDMEKYLNYLNGNEKERKIVDLYMKAGQNIIMKNFSEAEKEEKERIKYSQDELVNLAGFYNVFGDKSAGKRLFEEAYEKGLKDSIYYMGVIEFKEGNIEKAREYFKESAIKENRAEAQIGYADKLKEEGSIEEAVKWYKKAAEQKEAEALIKLCSYYLDKRDIKKANEMVRRLKTTKGLKNYTLDYKKFAHEYKELK
;
A
#
# COMPACT_ATOMS: atom_id res chain seq x y z
N MET A 1 -29.89 7.10 4.98
CA MET A 1 -28.96 7.44 6.08
C MET A 1 -28.31 8.76 5.70
N LEU A 2 -28.73 9.85 6.35
CA LEU A 2 -28.19 11.20 6.15
C LEU A 2 -26.75 11.23 6.67
N ILE A 3 -25.78 11.57 5.83
CA ILE A 3 -24.40 11.84 6.29
C ILE A 3 -24.42 13.26 6.87
N ILE A 4 -24.64 13.36 8.18
CA ILE A 4 -24.51 14.62 8.91
C ILE A 4 -23.02 14.91 9.08
N LEU A 5 -22.52 15.92 8.38
CA LEU A 5 -21.28 16.59 8.75
C LEU A 5 -21.55 17.35 10.07
N SER A 6 -20.97 16.92 11.19
CA SER A 6 -21.02 17.67 12.48
C SER A 6 -19.58 17.83 13.02
N LEU A 7 -19.18 18.94 13.66
CA LEU A 7 -19.74 19.50 14.90
C LEU A 7 -19.50 21.02 15.10
N ALA A 8 -20.30 21.58 16.01
CA ALA A 8 -20.57 22.98 16.31
C ALA A 8 -19.63 23.64 17.34
N THR A 9 -19.70 24.98 17.45
CA THR A 9 -19.92 25.64 18.75
C THR A 9 -21.03 26.68 18.63
N ILE A 10 -22.00 26.61 19.56
CA ILE A 10 -22.92 27.69 19.88
C ILE A 10 -22.19 28.56 20.91
N SER A 11 -21.90 29.82 20.56
CA SER A 11 -21.69 30.87 21.55
C SER A 11 -22.90 31.78 21.48
N CYS A 12 -23.69 31.83 22.55
CA CYS A 12 -24.66 32.90 22.74
C CYS A 12 -23.87 34.21 22.83
N ASP A 13 -23.97 35.07 21.82
CA ASP A 13 -24.39 36.46 21.97
C ASP A 13 -24.45 37.16 20.60
N SER A 14 -25.33 38.15 20.54
CA SER A 14 -25.95 38.84 19.40
C SER A 14 -25.03 39.45 18.34
N GLU A 15 -25.21 39.09 17.06
CA GLU A 15 -25.23 39.96 15.85
C GLU A 15 -25.43 39.13 14.53
N PRO A 16 -25.74 39.72 13.35
CA PRO A 16 -26.72 39.17 12.39
C PRO A 16 -26.27 37.87 11.71
N GLN A 17 -27.21 36.91 11.67
CA GLN A 17 -27.03 35.57 11.13
C GLN A 17 -26.52 35.58 9.68
N GLU A 18 -25.26 35.17 9.49
CA GLU A 18 -24.84 34.55 8.24
C GLU A 18 -25.79 33.39 7.96
N LYS A 19 -26.47 33.44 6.81
CA LYS A 19 -27.30 32.32 6.34
C LYS A 19 -26.39 31.13 6.09
N THR A 20 -26.27 30.26 7.08
CA THR A 20 -25.64 28.96 6.98
C THR A 20 -26.54 28.09 6.10
N TYR A 21 -26.17 27.94 4.82
CA TYR A 21 -26.77 26.96 3.94
C TYR A 21 -26.17 25.60 4.27
N THR A 22 -26.85 24.83 5.12
CA THR A 22 -26.55 23.41 5.30
C THR A 22 -27.03 22.68 4.04
N ILE A 23 -26.14 22.42 3.10
CA ILE A 23 -26.44 21.48 2.01
C ILE A 23 -26.37 20.08 2.61
N VAL A 24 -27.53 19.57 2.99
CA VAL A 24 -27.70 18.19 3.38
C VAL A 24 -27.83 17.38 2.09
N LEU A 25 -26.70 16.96 1.52
CA LEU A 25 -26.72 15.96 0.46
C LEU A 25 -27.10 14.63 1.10
N ASP A 26 -28.13 13.96 0.59
CA ASP A 26 -28.29 12.55 0.89
C ASP A 26 -27.16 11.73 0.23
N LYS A 27 -27.02 10.47 0.63
CA LYS A 27 -25.93 9.60 0.15
C LYS A 27 -25.95 9.48 -1.39
N GLU A 28 -27.13 9.45 -2.00
CA GLU A 28 -27.30 9.26 -3.44
C GLU A 28 -26.88 10.53 -4.20
N GLU A 29 -27.23 11.71 -3.69
CA GLU A 29 -26.82 12.99 -4.26
C GLU A 29 -25.31 13.23 -4.13
N TYR A 30 -24.70 12.81 -3.02
CA TYR A 30 -23.25 12.84 -2.85
C TYR A 30 -22.55 11.90 -3.84
N GLU A 31 -22.99 10.65 -3.95
CA GLU A 31 -22.43 9.67 -4.88
C GLU A 31 -22.55 10.14 -6.33
N LYS A 32 -23.70 10.70 -6.70
CA LYS A 32 -23.91 11.30 -8.03
C LYS A 32 -22.90 12.42 -8.29
N ARG A 33 -22.70 13.32 -7.33
CA ARG A 33 -21.77 14.44 -7.49
C ARG A 33 -20.31 13.99 -7.59
N VAL A 34 -19.92 12.95 -6.86
CA VAL A 34 -18.60 12.33 -7.01
C VAL A 34 -18.44 11.73 -8.42
N ALA A 35 -19.44 11.00 -8.91
CA ALA A 35 -19.41 10.43 -10.26
C ALA A 35 -19.33 11.50 -11.36
N GLU A 36 -20.03 12.63 -11.20
CA GLU A 36 -19.93 13.76 -12.12
C GLU A 36 -18.52 14.36 -12.13
N ILE A 37 -17.89 14.54 -10.97
CA ILE A 37 -16.50 15.02 -10.87
C ILE A 37 -15.55 14.05 -11.55
N GLU A 38 -15.66 12.75 -11.28
CA GLU A 38 -14.84 11.71 -11.90
C GLU A 38 -15.00 11.70 -13.42
N ASN A 39 -16.22 11.88 -13.92
CA ASN A 39 -16.47 12.01 -15.35
C ASN A 39 -15.78 13.24 -15.95
N GLU A 40 -15.80 14.40 -15.29
CA GLU A 40 -15.05 15.57 -15.75
C GLU A 40 -13.53 15.34 -15.74
N ILE A 41 -13.00 14.66 -14.72
CA ILE A 41 -11.57 14.27 -14.64
C ILE A 41 -11.21 13.35 -15.80
N ASN A 42 -12.02 12.31 -16.05
CA ASN A 42 -11.80 11.35 -17.13
C ASN A 42 -11.86 11.99 -18.52
N ASN A 43 -12.73 12.99 -18.69
CA ASN A 43 -12.81 13.81 -19.89
C ASN A 43 -11.75 14.93 -19.96
N LYS A 44 -10.80 14.97 -19.01
CA LYS A 44 -9.72 15.95 -18.91
C LYS A 44 -10.20 17.40 -18.73
N ASN A 45 -11.43 17.58 -18.27
CA ASN A 45 -12.04 18.88 -17.96
C ASN A 45 -11.63 19.35 -16.56
N TYR A 46 -10.31 19.39 -16.30
CA TYR A 46 -9.74 19.60 -14.97
C TYR A 46 -10.18 20.90 -14.28
N LYS A 47 -10.43 21.98 -15.05
CA LYS A 47 -10.89 23.25 -14.49
C LYS A 47 -12.32 23.17 -13.95
N LYS A 48 -13.20 22.46 -14.67
CA LYS A 48 -14.57 22.22 -14.21
C LYS A 48 -14.59 21.28 -13.01
N ALA A 49 -13.77 20.23 -13.02
CA ALA A 49 -13.59 19.35 -11.87
C ALA A 49 -13.04 20.12 -10.65
N GLU A 50 -12.08 21.02 -10.84
CA GLU A 50 -11.56 21.93 -9.79
C GLU A 50 -12.68 22.79 -9.20
N GLU A 51 -13.49 23.46 -10.02
CA GLU A 51 -14.63 24.27 -9.55
C GLU A 51 -15.61 23.44 -8.72
N MET A 52 -15.96 22.24 -9.19
CA MET A 52 -16.86 21.33 -8.48
C MET A 52 -16.27 20.85 -7.14
N LEU A 53 -14.97 20.55 -7.10
CA LEU A 53 -14.26 20.16 -5.89
C LEU A 53 -14.09 21.34 -4.91
N LEU A 54 -13.97 22.58 -5.40
CA LEU A 54 -13.91 23.77 -4.55
C LEU A 54 -15.24 24.03 -3.84
N GLU A 55 -16.36 23.73 -4.48
CA GLU A 55 -17.66 23.75 -3.80
C GLU A 55 -17.72 22.74 -2.64
N ILE A 56 -17.08 21.58 -2.78
CA ILE A 56 -16.95 20.60 -1.68
C ILE A 56 -15.97 21.12 -0.61
N ALA A 57 -14.89 21.78 -1.02
CA ALA A 57 -13.84 22.28 -0.13
C ALA A 57 -14.34 23.29 0.92
N LYS A 58 -15.44 24.02 0.63
CA LYS A 58 -16.14 24.88 1.59
C LYS A 58 -16.58 24.15 2.86
N TYR A 59 -16.82 22.84 2.76
CA TYR A 59 -17.33 22.01 3.85
C TYR A 59 -16.35 20.90 4.26
N ASN A 60 -15.53 20.42 3.32
CA ASN A 60 -14.55 19.37 3.56
C ASN A 60 -13.21 19.71 2.90
N LYS A 61 -12.26 20.16 3.73
CA LYS A 61 -10.91 20.55 3.31
C LYS A 61 -10.11 19.41 2.66
N ALA A 62 -10.51 18.14 2.82
CA ALA A 62 -9.90 17.02 2.09
C ALA A 62 -10.07 17.14 0.57
N ALA A 63 -11.04 17.94 0.10
CA ALA A 63 -11.19 18.22 -1.32
C ALA A 63 -9.97 18.92 -1.94
N TYR A 64 -9.21 19.73 -1.17
CA TYR A 64 -7.97 20.34 -1.68
C TYR A 64 -6.93 19.30 -2.07
N VAL A 65 -6.84 18.20 -1.31
CA VAL A 65 -5.96 17.07 -1.65
C VAL A 65 -6.41 16.42 -2.95
N LYS A 66 -7.73 16.20 -3.13
CA LYS A 66 -8.26 15.63 -4.38
C LYS A 66 -7.96 16.50 -5.60
N ILE A 67 -8.08 17.84 -5.48
CA ILE A 67 -7.71 18.76 -6.56
C ILE A 67 -6.21 18.64 -6.88
N ALA A 68 -5.37 18.60 -5.85
CA ALA A 68 -3.92 18.48 -6.00
C ALA A 68 -3.51 17.16 -6.68
N THR A 69 -4.10 16.03 -6.27
CA THR A 69 -3.87 14.70 -6.85
C THR A 69 -4.33 14.64 -8.30
N MET A 70 -5.52 15.18 -8.62
CA MET A 70 -6.01 15.26 -10.00
C MET A 70 -5.00 15.99 -10.91
N TYR A 71 -4.48 17.13 -10.46
CA TYR A 71 -3.46 17.87 -11.21
C TYR A 71 -2.12 17.12 -11.29
N TYR A 72 -1.71 16.43 -10.23
CA TYR A 72 -0.52 15.60 -10.20
C TYR A 72 -0.59 14.49 -11.26
N GLU A 73 -1.69 13.73 -11.28
CA GLU A 73 -1.95 12.64 -12.24
C GLU A 73 -2.05 13.15 -13.68
N ALA A 74 -2.52 14.39 -13.87
CA ALA A 74 -2.54 15.06 -15.17
C ALA A 74 -1.15 15.57 -15.63
N GLY A 75 -0.09 15.39 -14.81
CA GLY A 75 1.26 15.92 -15.09
C GLY A 75 1.39 17.44 -14.93
N LYS A 76 0.38 18.10 -14.37
CA LYS A 76 0.31 19.55 -14.15
C LYS A 76 0.89 19.89 -12.78
N THR A 77 2.21 19.79 -12.67
CA THR A 77 2.91 19.82 -11.37
C THR A 77 2.83 21.18 -10.67
N ASP A 78 2.75 22.30 -11.39
CA ASP A 78 2.62 23.63 -10.79
C ASP A 78 1.25 23.82 -10.11
N GLU A 79 0.16 23.45 -10.78
CA GLU A 79 -1.17 23.47 -10.19
C GLU A 79 -1.30 22.48 -9.03
N SER A 80 -0.68 21.31 -9.17
CA SER A 80 -0.64 20.32 -8.09
C SER A 80 0.07 20.86 -6.85
N GLU A 81 1.27 21.46 -7.00
CA GLU A 81 2.01 22.08 -5.90
C GLU A 81 1.18 23.16 -5.21
N LYS A 82 0.52 24.04 -5.99
CA LYS A 82 -0.35 25.09 -5.44
C LYS A 82 -1.42 24.49 -4.53
N TRP A 83 -2.12 23.46 -4.99
CA TRP A 83 -3.22 22.87 -4.24
C TRP A 83 -2.75 22.02 -3.05
N PHE A 84 -1.62 21.32 -3.16
CA PHE A 84 -1.01 20.64 -2.02
C PHE A 84 -0.56 21.64 -0.94
N LYS A 85 0.00 22.80 -1.32
CA LYS A 85 0.33 23.86 -0.35
C LYS A 85 -0.91 24.41 0.36
N ILE A 86 -1.99 24.67 -0.37
CA ILE A 86 -3.26 25.09 0.23
C ILE A 86 -3.75 24.01 1.22
N ALA A 87 -3.77 22.74 0.83
CA ALA A 87 -4.17 21.65 1.72
C ALA A 87 -3.28 21.58 2.98
N TYR A 88 -1.98 21.76 2.81
CA TYR A 88 -1.00 21.77 3.89
C TYR A 88 -1.21 22.94 4.86
N ASP A 89 -1.43 24.15 4.35
CA ASP A 89 -1.68 25.37 5.14
C ASP A 89 -3.02 25.31 5.88
N GLU A 90 -4.00 24.63 5.28
CA GLU A 90 -5.32 24.35 5.86
C GLU A 90 -5.32 23.24 6.94
N GLY A 91 -4.13 22.69 7.25
CA GLY A 91 -3.90 21.76 8.36
C GLY A 91 -3.72 20.30 7.94
N ASN A 92 -3.85 19.96 6.66
CA ASN A 92 -3.63 18.60 6.18
C ASN A 92 -2.14 18.34 5.93
N LYS A 93 -1.36 18.21 7.02
CA LYS A 93 0.10 18.07 6.97
C LYS A 93 0.57 16.75 6.33
N GLU A 94 -0.30 15.76 6.21
CA GLU A 94 -0.03 14.47 5.55
C GLU A 94 0.38 14.64 4.08
N VAL A 95 -0.03 15.72 3.41
CA VAL A 95 0.38 16.01 2.03
C VAL A 95 1.86 16.39 1.89
N SER A 96 2.59 16.53 3.01
CA SER A 96 4.04 16.76 3.00
C SER A 96 4.79 15.70 2.20
N GLY A 97 4.35 14.42 2.22
CA GLY A 97 4.93 13.38 1.37
C GLY A 97 4.86 13.73 -0.13
N SER A 98 3.69 14.17 -0.61
CA SER A 98 3.48 14.55 -2.01
C SER A 98 4.23 15.83 -2.40
N LEU A 99 4.31 16.82 -1.49
CA LEU A 99 5.17 18.00 -1.70
C LEU A 99 6.65 17.60 -1.81
N GLY A 100 7.09 16.65 -0.98
CA GLY A 100 8.42 16.06 -1.05
C GLY A 100 8.70 15.45 -2.42
N ASP A 101 7.77 14.66 -2.97
CA ASP A 101 7.87 14.06 -4.30
C ASP A 101 8.01 15.13 -5.39
N ILE A 102 7.15 16.16 -5.39
CA ILE A 102 7.21 17.27 -6.35
C ILE A 102 8.58 17.96 -6.32
N TYR A 103 9.09 18.30 -5.14
CA TYR A 103 10.39 18.97 -5.02
C TYR A 103 11.55 18.04 -5.37
N SER A 104 11.46 16.74 -5.05
CA SER A 104 12.46 15.73 -5.45
C SER A 104 12.55 15.62 -6.98
N GLU A 105 11.41 15.60 -7.69
CA GLU A 105 11.37 15.57 -9.16
C GLU A 105 11.98 16.84 -9.79
N ARG A 106 11.74 18.01 -9.18
CA ARG A 106 12.35 19.29 -9.58
C ARG A 106 13.82 19.41 -9.19
N ARG A 107 14.37 18.42 -8.49
CA ARG A 107 15.74 18.43 -7.94
C ARG A 107 15.99 19.53 -6.90
N GLU A 108 14.93 20.03 -6.26
CA GLU A 108 14.99 20.94 -5.12
C GLU A 108 15.14 20.12 -3.82
N TYR A 109 16.27 19.44 -3.70
CA TYR A 109 16.47 18.36 -2.72
C TYR A 109 16.37 18.81 -1.26
N GLU A 110 16.80 20.03 -0.94
CA GLU A 110 16.72 20.55 0.43
C GLU A 110 15.26 20.73 0.88
N LYS A 111 14.39 21.23 -0.01
CA LYS A 111 12.96 21.35 0.27
C LYS A 111 12.30 19.98 0.35
N ALA A 112 12.64 19.09 -0.59
CA ALA A 112 12.13 17.72 -0.59
C ALA A 112 12.46 17.00 0.72
N GLU A 113 13.70 17.11 1.19
CA GLU A 113 14.13 16.54 2.46
C GLU A 113 13.35 17.12 3.65
N GLN A 114 13.13 18.44 3.69
CA GLN A 114 12.33 19.05 4.75
C GLN A 114 10.93 18.43 4.83
N TYR A 115 10.24 18.34 3.70
CA TYR A 115 8.89 17.79 3.64
C TYR A 115 8.83 16.29 3.95
N TYR A 116 9.76 15.49 3.43
CA TYR A 116 9.81 14.07 3.78
C TYR A 116 10.11 13.84 5.26
N ARG A 117 11.00 14.63 5.87
CA ARG A 117 11.28 14.54 7.32
C ARG A 117 10.07 14.94 8.15
N GLU A 118 9.27 15.89 7.69
CA GLU A 118 7.99 16.21 8.33
C GLU A 118 7.00 15.06 8.21
N TYR A 119 6.87 14.47 7.02
CA TYR A 119 6.00 13.31 6.79
C TYR A 119 6.36 12.13 7.70
N ILE A 120 7.66 11.84 7.88
CA ILE A 120 8.16 10.85 8.84
C ILE A 120 7.78 11.21 10.28
N LYS A 121 7.92 12.48 10.68
CA LYS A 121 7.57 12.93 12.04
C LYS A 121 6.08 12.77 12.36
N LEU A 122 5.21 12.80 11.35
CA LEU A 122 3.78 12.51 11.49
C LEU A 122 3.49 11.01 11.68
N GLY A 123 4.50 10.15 11.55
CA GLY A 123 4.39 8.70 11.73
C GLY A 123 4.34 7.91 10.43
N ASN A 124 4.44 8.57 9.26
CA ASN A 124 4.37 7.91 7.97
C ASN A 124 5.72 7.31 7.57
N LEU A 125 5.82 6.00 7.73
CA LEU A 125 7.07 5.26 7.50
C LEU A 125 7.51 5.28 6.02
N GLU A 126 6.55 5.42 5.09
CA GLU A 126 6.82 5.56 3.66
C GLU A 126 7.78 6.73 3.35
N GLY A 127 7.82 7.76 4.20
CA GLY A 127 8.77 8.86 4.05
C GLY A 127 10.23 8.43 4.12
N TYR A 128 10.57 7.36 4.86
CA TYR A 128 11.93 6.81 4.87
C TYR A 128 12.32 6.26 3.49
N LYS A 129 11.41 5.54 2.84
CA LYS A 129 11.62 5.01 1.48
C LYS A 129 11.79 6.14 0.47
N ASN A 130 10.91 7.12 0.47
CA ASN A 130 10.94 8.20 -0.52
C ASN A 130 12.19 9.08 -0.40
N LEU A 131 12.53 9.49 0.84
CA LEU A 131 13.75 10.26 1.11
C LEU A 131 15.01 9.42 0.85
N GLY A 132 15.00 8.14 1.20
CA GLY A 132 16.10 7.22 0.93
C GLY A 132 16.37 7.05 -0.56
N TYR A 133 15.33 6.80 -1.37
CA TYR A 133 15.45 6.74 -2.82
C TYR A 133 15.95 8.06 -3.42
N MET A 134 15.53 9.20 -2.86
CA MET A 134 16.05 10.52 -3.27
C MET A 134 17.55 10.65 -2.99
N PHE A 135 18.04 10.19 -1.84
CA PHE A 135 19.48 10.16 -1.55
C PHE A 135 20.24 9.19 -2.46
N GLU A 136 19.70 8.01 -2.72
CA GLU A 136 20.32 7.03 -3.61
C GLU A 136 20.46 7.56 -5.04
N ARG A 137 19.44 8.24 -5.57
CA ARG A 137 19.51 8.92 -6.88
C ARG A 137 20.60 9.97 -6.96
N GLN A 138 20.96 10.59 -5.83
CA GLN A 138 22.06 11.56 -5.72
C GLN A 138 23.43 10.88 -5.50
N GLY A 139 23.49 9.55 -5.40
CA GLY A 139 24.70 8.81 -5.02
C GLY A 139 25.06 8.93 -3.54
N LYS A 140 24.19 9.52 -2.71
CA LYS A 140 24.35 9.70 -1.26
C LYS A 140 23.97 8.42 -0.50
N ILE A 141 24.67 7.32 -0.82
CA ILE A 141 24.34 5.97 -0.32
C ILE A 141 24.51 5.86 1.19
N ASP A 142 25.47 6.59 1.77
CA ASP A 142 25.72 6.54 3.21
C ASP A 142 24.62 7.27 4.00
N GLU A 143 24.11 8.39 3.48
CA GLU A 143 22.96 9.10 4.01
C GLU A 143 21.68 8.26 3.90
N ALA A 144 21.45 7.63 2.74
CA ALA A 144 20.35 6.68 2.57
C ALA A 144 20.43 5.51 3.57
N THR A 145 21.62 4.94 3.75
CA THR A 145 21.85 3.84 4.71
C THR A 145 21.56 4.27 6.15
N LYS A 146 22.02 5.46 6.57
CA LYS A 146 21.71 6.00 7.91
C LYS A 146 20.21 6.19 8.10
N LEU A 147 19.54 6.76 7.11
CA LEU A 147 18.10 6.98 7.13
C LEU A 147 17.32 5.66 7.23
N TYR A 148 17.67 4.65 6.43
CA TYR A 148 17.01 3.34 6.52
C TYR A 148 17.29 2.65 7.86
N ILE A 149 18.44 2.87 8.49
CA ILE A 149 18.70 2.40 9.87
C ILE A 149 17.76 3.09 10.87
N GLU A 150 17.42 4.36 10.68
CA GLU A 150 16.39 5.05 11.47
C GLU A 150 15.00 4.45 11.24
N GLY A 151 14.61 4.21 9.98
CA GLY A 151 13.35 3.54 9.64
C GLY A 151 13.24 2.13 10.20
N ALA A 152 14.34 1.36 10.16
CA ALA A 152 14.42 0.03 10.73
C ALA A 152 14.20 0.01 12.26
N LYS A 153 14.64 1.04 13.00
CA LYS A 153 14.31 1.18 14.44
C LYS A 153 12.81 1.36 14.66
N SER A 154 12.11 1.94 13.69
CA SER A 154 10.65 2.09 13.67
C SER A 154 9.92 0.84 13.17
N LYS A 155 10.65 -0.25 12.89
CA LYS A 155 10.13 -1.52 12.36
C LYS A 155 9.57 -1.43 10.93
N ASP A 156 9.96 -0.43 10.16
CA ASP A 156 9.57 -0.30 8.74
C ASP A 156 10.23 -1.38 7.87
N ALA A 157 9.44 -2.27 7.26
CA ALA A 157 9.96 -3.31 6.40
C ALA A 157 10.68 -2.76 5.17
N ASN A 158 10.17 -1.68 4.57
CA ASN A 158 10.75 -1.10 3.35
C ASN A 158 12.18 -0.61 3.58
N SER A 159 12.43 0.06 4.71
CA SER A 159 13.77 0.48 5.12
C SER A 159 14.69 -0.72 5.36
N ILE A 160 14.23 -1.74 6.08
CA ILE A 160 15.05 -2.93 6.35
C ILE A 160 15.38 -3.66 5.04
N TYR A 161 14.41 -3.78 4.14
CA TYR A 161 14.57 -4.42 2.84
C TYR A 161 15.53 -3.63 1.94
N SER A 162 15.47 -2.30 1.98
CA SER A 162 16.43 -1.42 1.29
C SER A 162 17.85 -1.61 1.82
N LEU A 163 18.03 -1.81 3.14
CA LEU A 163 19.33 -2.17 3.71
C LEU A 163 19.82 -3.53 3.21
N VAL A 164 18.96 -4.54 3.17
CA VAL A 164 19.31 -5.85 2.60
C VAL A 164 19.82 -5.69 1.17
N ARG A 165 19.11 -4.93 0.32
CA ARG A 165 19.51 -4.68 -1.08
C ARG A 165 20.84 -3.94 -1.17
N ILE A 166 21.03 -2.86 -0.42
CA ILE A 166 22.27 -2.07 -0.42
C ILE A 166 23.47 -2.93 0.01
N TYR A 167 23.36 -3.66 1.12
CA TYR A 167 24.44 -4.52 1.59
C TYR A 167 24.68 -5.71 0.66
N TYR A 168 23.64 -6.25 0.03
CA TYR A 168 23.77 -7.29 -0.99
C TYR A 168 24.59 -6.80 -2.19
N LEU A 169 24.27 -5.62 -2.72
CA LEU A 169 24.99 -5.03 -3.85
C LEU A 169 26.44 -4.64 -3.49
N LYS A 170 26.71 -4.35 -2.21
CA LYS A 170 28.07 -4.14 -1.66
C LYS A 170 28.80 -5.45 -1.33
N ASN A 171 28.17 -6.61 -1.52
CA ASN A 171 28.68 -7.93 -1.14
C ASN A 171 29.01 -8.06 0.38
N ASP A 172 28.29 -7.31 1.22
CA ASP A 172 28.40 -7.38 2.68
C ASP A 172 27.38 -8.39 3.24
N ILE A 173 27.74 -9.66 3.11
CA ILE A 173 26.87 -10.79 3.49
C ILE A 173 26.54 -10.80 4.98
N LYS A 174 27.42 -10.25 5.84
CA LYS A 174 27.17 -10.16 7.28
C LYS A 174 25.96 -9.27 7.55
N ASN A 175 25.94 -8.07 6.94
CA ASN A 175 24.82 -7.15 7.12
C ASN A 175 23.56 -7.61 6.37
N VAL A 176 23.69 -8.26 5.20
CA VAL A 176 22.55 -8.91 4.54
C VAL A 176 21.84 -9.88 5.49
N ASN A 177 22.59 -10.77 6.12
CA ASN A 177 22.01 -11.76 7.04
C ASN A 177 21.40 -11.11 8.29
N TYR A 178 22.03 -10.06 8.83
CA TYR A 178 21.51 -9.34 9.98
C TYR A 178 20.15 -8.68 9.69
N TRP A 179 20.03 -7.95 8.58
CA TRP A 179 18.78 -7.25 8.23
C TRP A 179 17.70 -8.21 7.72
N LYS A 180 18.10 -9.29 7.02
CA LYS A 180 17.18 -10.38 6.68
C LYS A 180 16.57 -11.02 7.93
N ASP A 181 17.39 -11.35 8.94
CA ASP A 181 16.90 -11.91 10.20
C ASP A 181 15.90 -10.97 10.88
N LYS A 182 16.16 -9.66 10.84
CA LYS A 182 15.24 -8.64 11.36
C LYS A 182 13.87 -8.66 10.69
N LEU A 183 13.78 -8.86 9.37
CA LEU A 183 12.48 -8.97 8.68
C LEU A 183 11.75 -10.27 9.03
N LEU A 184 12.46 -11.39 9.02
CA LEU A 184 11.83 -12.72 9.15
C LEU A 184 11.52 -13.14 10.59
N ASN A 185 12.31 -12.64 11.55
CA ASN A 185 12.33 -13.18 12.92
C ASN A 185 12.04 -12.15 14.03
N ASP A 186 11.93 -10.86 13.71
CA ASP A 186 11.34 -9.91 14.66
C ASP A 186 9.80 -9.97 14.61
N THR A 187 9.18 -9.48 15.67
CA THR A 187 7.73 -9.25 15.73
C THR A 187 7.40 -7.81 15.33
N GLU A 188 6.16 -7.61 14.90
CA GLU A 188 5.58 -6.28 14.63
C GLU A 188 6.37 -5.45 13.61
N VAL A 189 6.96 -6.14 12.62
CA VAL A 189 7.54 -5.52 11.43
C VAL A 189 6.38 -5.02 10.56
N ILE A 190 6.40 -3.74 10.23
CA ILE A 190 5.32 -3.05 9.54
C ILE A 190 5.51 -3.17 8.04
N ASP A 191 4.45 -3.54 7.34
CA ASP A 191 4.38 -3.66 5.87
C ASP A 191 5.36 -4.69 5.27
N PHE A 192 5.72 -5.72 6.05
CA PHE A 192 6.43 -6.89 5.51
C PHE A 192 5.46 -7.78 4.74
N ASP A 193 5.76 -8.12 3.48
CA ASP A 193 4.87 -8.86 2.59
C ASP A 193 5.44 -10.22 2.12
N SER A 194 4.60 -11.00 1.43
CA SER A 194 4.93 -12.33 0.90
C SER A 194 6.05 -12.30 -0.16
N ASP A 195 6.17 -11.23 -0.94
CA ASP A 195 7.19 -11.10 -1.98
C ASP A 195 8.57 -10.83 -1.37
N MET A 196 8.62 -9.96 -0.35
CA MET A 196 9.82 -9.76 0.46
C MET A 196 10.26 -11.09 1.08
N GLU A 197 9.35 -11.85 1.70
CA GLU A 197 9.67 -13.17 2.27
C GLU A 197 10.25 -14.13 1.22
N LYS A 198 9.59 -14.23 0.05
CA LYS A 198 10.02 -15.08 -1.07
C LYS A 198 11.47 -14.77 -1.48
N TYR A 199 11.79 -13.52 -1.78
CA TYR A 199 13.11 -13.15 -2.27
C TYR A 199 14.19 -13.21 -1.19
N LEU A 200 13.85 -12.92 0.06
CA LEU A 200 14.76 -13.16 1.18
C LEU A 200 15.10 -14.65 1.30
N ASN A 201 14.12 -15.55 1.15
CA ASN A 201 14.36 -16.99 1.21
C ASN A 201 15.25 -17.49 0.06
N TYR A 202 15.07 -16.95 -1.15
CA TYR A 202 15.91 -17.28 -2.31
C TYR A 202 17.39 -16.90 -2.13
N LEU A 203 17.75 -15.97 -1.24
CA LEU A 203 19.16 -15.69 -0.89
C LEU A 203 19.90 -16.94 -0.37
N ASN A 204 19.19 -17.85 0.30
CA ASN A 204 19.72 -19.13 0.77
C ASN A 204 19.30 -20.32 -0.12
N GLY A 205 18.64 -20.04 -1.23
CA GLY A 205 18.12 -21.03 -2.17
C GLY A 205 19.20 -21.68 -3.03
N ASN A 206 18.76 -22.44 -4.01
CA ASN A 206 19.63 -23.05 -5.03
C ASN A 206 20.24 -22.00 -5.97
N GLU A 207 21.10 -22.42 -6.91
CA GLU A 207 21.78 -21.49 -7.82
C GLU A 207 20.81 -20.63 -8.65
N LYS A 208 19.73 -21.22 -9.16
CA LYS A 208 18.72 -20.50 -9.95
C LYS A 208 17.99 -19.46 -9.09
N GLU A 209 17.60 -19.82 -7.87
CA GLU A 209 16.96 -18.90 -6.92
C GLU A 209 17.87 -17.71 -6.56
N ARG A 210 19.16 -17.98 -6.31
CA ARG A 210 20.14 -16.90 -6.07
C ARG A 210 20.33 -16.01 -7.29
N LYS A 211 20.28 -16.55 -8.52
CA LYS A 211 20.29 -15.75 -9.75
C LYS A 211 19.04 -14.87 -9.89
N ILE A 212 17.86 -15.39 -9.53
CA ILE A 212 16.62 -14.62 -9.51
C ILE A 212 16.73 -13.43 -8.56
N VAL A 213 17.27 -13.64 -7.36
CA VAL A 213 17.45 -12.56 -6.37
C VAL A 213 18.49 -11.54 -6.82
N ASP A 214 19.61 -11.98 -7.39
CA ASP A 214 20.61 -11.06 -7.92
C ASP A 214 20.01 -10.09 -8.95
N LEU A 215 19.23 -10.62 -9.89
CA LEU A 215 18.53 -9.82 -10.90
C LEU A 215 17.43 -8.94 -10.28
N TYR A 216 16.67 -9.46 -9.32
CA TYR A 216 15.63 -8.69 -8.61
C TYR A 216 16.24 -7.50 -7.84
N MET A 217 17.35 -7.69 -7.14
CA MET A 217 18.03 -6.62 -6.39
C MET A 217 18.58 -5.54 -7.33
N LYS A 218 19.07 -5.94 -8.51
CA LYS A 218 19.52 -5.02 -9.56
C LYS A 218 18.37 -4.25 -10.21
N ALA A 219 17.27 -4.95 -10.55
CA ALA A 219 16.05 -4.34 -11.08
C ALA A 219 15.51 -3.28 -10.11
N GLY A 220 15.42 -3.61 -8.82
CA GLY A 220 15.04 -2.65 -7.78
C GLY A 220 15.96 -1.42 -7.72
N GLN A 221 17.28 -1.61 -7.79
CA GLN A 221 18.22 -0.48 -7.85
C GLN A 221 18.02 0.36 -9.12
N ASN A 222 17.81 -0.25 -10.28
CA ASN A 222 17.58 0.47 -11.53
C ASN A 222 16.24 1.23 -11.51
N ILE A 223 15.19 0.69 -10.91
CA ILE A 223 13.91 1.39 -10.69
C ILE A 223 14.14 2.65 -9.83
N ILE A 224 14.89 2.53 -8.73
CA ILE A 224 15.22 3.67 -7.86
C ILE A 224 15.98 4.75 -8.63
N MET A 225 16.94 4.35 -9.49
CA MET A 225 17.72 5.24 -10.36
C MET A 225 16.93 5.74 -11.58
N LYS A 226 15.68 5.30 -11.77
CA LYS A 226 14.83 5.57 -12.94
C LYS A 226 15.39 5.03 -14.27
N ASN A 227 16.23 4.00 -14.21
CA ASN A 227 16.76 3.26 -15.36
C ASN A 227 15.80 2.14 -15.77
N PHE A 228 14.56 2.48 -16.12
CA PHE A 228 13.49 1.49 -16.34
C PHE A 228 13.80 0.47 -17.45
N SER A 229 14.54 0.85 -18.49
CA SER A 229 14.93 -0.08 -19.56
C SER A 229 15.89 -1.16 -19.06
N GLU A 230 16.80 -0.83 -18.14
CA GLU A 230 17.71 -1.84 -17.56
C GLU A 230 16.99 -2.72 -16.55
N ALA A 231 16.12 -2.13 -15.73
CA ALA A 231 15.23 -2.88 -14.85
C ALA A 231 14.38 -3.90 -15.63
N GLU A 232 13.81 -3.50 -16.76
CA GLU A 232 13.03 -4.39 -17.63
C GLU A 232 13.87 -5.56 -18.19
N LYS A 233 15.14 -5.31 -18.56
CA LYS A 233 16.03 -6.38 -19.02
C LYS A 233 16.31 -7.38 -17.91
N GLU A 234 16.53 -6.90 -16.69
CA GLU A 234 16.76 -7.74 -15.51
C GLU A 234 15.51 -8.56 -15.17
N GLU A 235 14.32 -7.96 -15.21
CA GLU A 235 13.06 -8.67 -15.01
C GLU A 235 12.82 -9.76 -16.07
N LYS A 236 13.07 -9.47 -17.34
CA LYS A 236 12.98 -10.47 -18.43
C LYS A 236 13.98 -11.60 -18.26
N GLU A 237 15.19 -11.31 -17.78
CA GLU A 237 16.23 -12.32 -17.56
C GLU A 237 15.84 -13.32 -16.46
N ARG A 238 15.08 -12.88 -15.44
CA ARG A 238 14.63 -13.74 -14.32
C ARG A 238 13.79 -14.95 -14.79
N ILE A 239 13.03 -14.78 -15.88
CA ILE A 239 12.17 -15.81 -16.47
C ILE A 239 12.97 -17.04 -16.96
N LYS A 240 14.25 -16.86 -17.32
CA LYS A 240 15.12 -17.97 -17.71
C LYS A 240 15.44 -18.92 -16.55
N TYR A 241 15.34 -18.43 -15.32
CA TYR A 241 15.66 -19.19 -14.10
C TYR A 241 14.41 -19.78 -13.44
N SER A 242 13.24 -19.14 -13.60
CA SER A 242 11.93 -19.70 -13.27
C SER A 242 10.83 -19.06 -14.12
N GLN A 243 9.96 -19.88 -14.72
CA GLN A 243 8.83 -19.36 -15.49
C GLN A 243 7.83 -18.60 -14.63
N ASP A 244 7.71 -18.93 -13.34
CA ASP A 244 6.82 -18.24 -12.39
C ASP A 244 7.14 -16.74 -12.26
N GLU A 245 8.34 -16.31 -12.66
CA GLU A 245 8.70 -14.88 -12.68
C GLU A 245 7.99 -14.07 -13.76
N LEU A 246 7.27 -14.72 -14.69
CA LEU A 246 6.42 -14.05 -15.67
C LEU A 246 5.35 -13.16 -15.00
N VAL A 247 4.81 -13.63 -13.87
CA VAL A 247 3.83 -12.89 -13.06
C VAL A 247 4.44 -11.61 -12.47
N ASN A 248 5.72 -11.64 -12.11
CA ASN A 248 6.43 -10.46 -11.59
C ASN A 248 6.77 -9.47 -12.71
N LEU A 249 7.15 -9.95 -13.89
CA LEU A 249 7.30 -9.09 -15.07
C LEU A 249 5.96 -8.44 -15.47
N ALA A 250 4.86 -9.17 -15.39
CA ALA A 250 3.52 -8.60 -15.60
C ALA A 250 3.22 -7.48 -14.59
N GLY A 251 3.54 -7.69 -13.31
CA GLY A 251 3.49 -6.67 -12.27
C GLY A 251 4.34 -5.44 -12.59
N PHE A 252 5.59 -5.64 -13.03
CA PHE A 252 6.48 -4.57 -13.46
C PHE A 252 5.87 -3.71 -14.57
N TYR A 253 5.32 -4.31 -15.63
CA TYR A 253 4.67 -3.55 -16.71
C TYR A 253 3.43 -2.80 -16.26
N ASN A 254 2.66 -3.35 -15.32
CA ASN A 254 1.49 -2.65 -14.79
C ASN A 254 1.82 -1.38 -14.00
N VAL A 255 3.01 -1.33 -13.38
CA VAL A 255 3.46 -0.19 -12.58
C VAL A 255 4.32 0.78 -13.39
N PHE A 256 5.28 0.27 -14.15
CA PHE A 256 6.33 1.06 -14.79
C PHE A 256 6.28 1.08 -16.32
N GLY A 257 5.40 0.30 -16.94
CA GLY A 257 5.33 0.15 -18.40
C GLY A 257 3.91 0.21 -18.96
N ASP A 258 3.69 -0.48 -20.08
CA ASP A 258 2.39 -0.62 -20.71
C ASP A 258 1.50 -1.59 -19.91
N LYS A 259 0.47 -1.05 -19.24
CA LYS A 259 -0.53 -1.84 -18.49
C LYS A 259 -1.21 -2.90 -19.35
N SER A 260 -1.43 -2.65 -20.65
CA SER A 260 -2.00 -3.65 -21.56
C SER A 260 -1.02 -4.81 -21.80
N ALA A 261 0.29 -4.55 -21.83
CA ALA A 261 1.30 -5.60 -21.86
C ALA A 261 1.32 -6.39 -20.54
N GLY A 262 1.22 -5.70 -19.40
CA GLY A 262 1.11 -6.34 -18.09
C GLY A 262 -0.10 -7.28 -18.01
N LYS A 263 -1.27 -6.85 -18.46
CA LYS A 263 -2.48 -7.71 -18.52
C LYS A 263 -2.26 -8.95 -19.39
N ARG A 264 -1.72 -8.80 -20.61
CA ARG A 264 -1.44 -9.94 -21.50
C ARG A 264 -0.48 -10.95 -20.88
N LEU A 265 0.53 -10.49 -20.13
CA LEU A 265 1.47 -11.38 -19.46
C LEU A 265 0.84 -12.13 -18.28
N PHE A 266 -0.10 -11.52 -17.56
CA PHE A 266 -0.89 -12.24 -16.55
C PHE A 266 -1.79 -13.31 -17.19
N GLU A 267 -2.43 -13.00 -18.31
CA GLU A 267 -3.23 -13.97 -19.09
C GLU A 267 -2.36 -15.13 -19.59
N GLU A 268 -1.17 -14.85 -20.16
CA GLU A 268 -0.21 -15.86 -20.57
C GLU A 268 0.26 -16.74 -19.40
N ALA A 269 0.53 -16.13 -18.24
CA ALA A 269 0.92 -16.87 -17.04
C ALA A 269 -0.19 -17.80 -16.55
N TYR A 270 -1.44 -17.34 -16.62
CA TYR A 270 -2.62 -18.12 -16.26
C TYR A 270 -2.85 -19.29 -17.22
N GLU A 271 -2.76 -19.07 -18.53
CA GLU A 271 -2.87 -20.13 -19.55
C GLU A 271 -1.82 -21.22 -19.38
N LYS A 272 -0.61 -20.84 -18.95
CA LYS A 272 0.49 -21.76 -18.64
C LYS A 272 0.37 -22.43 -17.27
N GLY A 273 -0.61 -22.06 -16.45
CA GLY A 273 -0.79 -22.57 -15.10
C GLY A 273 0.36 -22.24 -14.15
N LEU A 274 1.00 -21.08 -14.34
CA LEU A 274 2.14 -20.65 -13.52
C LEU A 274 1.68 -20.27 -12.11
N LYS A 275 2.58 -20.40 -11.14
CA LYS A 275 2.27 -20.07 -9.75
C LYS A 275 1.84 -18.61 -9.63
N ASP A 276 0.86 -18.36 -8.76
CA ASP A 276 0.30 -17.04 -8.43
C ASP A 276 -0.54 -16.38 -9.54
N SER A 277 -0.56 -16.95 -10.75
CA SER A 277 -1.29 -16.39 -11.88
C SER A 277 -2.80 -16.30 -11.63
N ILE A 278 -3.40 -17.28 -10.96
CA ILE A 278 -4.85 -17.33 -10.71
C ILE A 278 -5.26 -16.17 -9.80
N TYR A 279 -4.48 -15.91 -8.74
CA TYR A 279 -4.70 -14.77 -7.86
C TYR A 279 -4.72 -13.44 -8.62
N TYR A 280 -3.71 -13.21 -9.48
CA TYR A 280 -3.62 -11.96 -10.22
C TYR A 280 -4.72 -11.79 -11.27
N MET A 281 -5.22 -12.88 -11.88
CA MET A 281 -6.45 -12.81 -12.68
C MET A 281 -7.63 -12.31 -11.83
N GLY A 282 -7.78 -12.80 -10.60
CA GLY A 282 -8.78 -12.28 -9.67
C GLY A 282 -8.62 -10.79 -9.36
N VAL A 283 -7.39 -10.32 -9.17
CA VAL A 283 -7.10 -8.89 -8.94
C VAL A 283 -7.47 -8.03 -10.15
N ILE A 284 -7.19 -8.51 -11.38
CA ILE A 284 -7.54 -7.80 -12.62
C ILE A 284 -9.06 -7.67 -12.74
N GLU A 285 -9.78 -8.79 -12.63
CA GLU A 285 -11.25 -8.79 -12.73
C GLU A 285 -11.89 -7.91 -11.66
N PHE A 286 -11.35 -7.91 -10.44
CA PHE A 286 -11.83 -7.06 -9.36
C PHE A 286 -11.68 -5.57 -9.71
N LYS A 287 -10.52 -5.17 -10.25
CA LYS A 287 -10.27 -3.79 -10.71
C LYS A 287 -11.16 -3.38 -11.88
N GLU A 288 -11.54 -4.33 -12.73
CA GLU A 288 -12.47 -4.11 -13.85
C GLU A 288 -13.95 -4.10 -13.41
N GLY A 289 -14.23 -4.31 -12.12
CA GLY A 289 -15.58 -4.33 -11.57
C GLY A 289 -16.32 -5.65 -11.77
N ASN A 290 -15.64 -6.68 -12.30
CA ASN A 290 -16.20 -8.01 -12.52
C ASN A 290 -16.15 -8.84 -11.21
N ILE A 291 -16.87 -8.38 -10.18
CA ILE A 291 -16.77 -8.87 -8.80
C ILE A 291 -17.01 -10.39 -8.69
N GLU A 292 -18.00 -10.91 -9.42
CA GLU A 292 -18.33 -12.34 -9.41
C GLU A 292 -17.20 -13.21 -9.97
N LYS A 293 -16.59 -12.76 -11.07
CA LYS A 293 -15.48 -13.46 -11.72
C LYS A 293 -14.21 -13.38 -10.88
N ALA A 294 -13.95 -12.21 -10.28
CA ALA A 294 -12.87 -12.04 -9.31
C ALA A 294 -13.00 -13.02 -8.14
N ARG A 295 -14.21 -13.19 -7.60
CA ARG A 295 -14.48 -14.16 -6.53
C ARG A 295 -14.16 -15.60 -6.96
N GLU A 296 -14.53 -16.00 -8.17
CA GLU A 296 -14.22 -17.34 -8.70
C GLU A 296 -12.71 -17.58 -8.76
N TYR A 297 -11.95 -16.59 -9.25
CA TYR A 297 -10.48 -16.67 -9.25
C TYR A 297 -9.89 -16.70 -7.84
N PHE A 298 -10.38 -15.88 -6.90
CA PHE A 298 -9.89 -15.92 -5.52
C PHE A 298 -10.17 -17.27 -4.86
N LYS A 299 -11.36 -17.85 -5.09
CA LYS A 299 -11.68 -19.20 -4.63
C LYS A 299 -10.72 -20.23 -5.22
N GLU A 300 -10.50 -20.18 -6.53
CA GLU A 300 -9.64 -21.13 -7.23
C GLU A 300 -8.19 -21.02 -6.74
N SER A 301 -7.66 -19.81 -6.63
CA SER A 301 -6.31 -19.54 -6.09
C SER A 301 -6.18 -20.00 -4.63
N ALA A 302 -7.17 -19.70 -3.79
CA ALA A 302 -7.20 -20.14 -2.39
C ALA A 302 -7.10 -21.67 -2.24
N ILE A 303 -7.64 -22.43 -3.21
CA ILE A 303 -7.64 -23.90 -3.24
C ILE A 303 -6.38 -24.45 -3.92
N LYS A 304 -6.06 -23.98 -5.14
CA LYS A 304 -5.01 -24.55 -5.99
C LYS A 304 -3.62 -24.02 -5.65
N GLU A 305 -3.51 -22.72 -5.36
CA GLU A 305 -2.24 -22.05 -5.07
C GLU A 305 -1.99 -21.97 -3.56
N ASN A 306 -3.01 -22.22 -2.73
CA ASN A 306 -2.99 -22.05 -1.28
C ASN A 306 -2.55 -20.63 -0.85
N ARG A 307 -2.78 -19.62 -1.70
CA ARG A 307 -2.32 -18.25 -1.46
C ARG A 307 -3.14 -17.56 -0.38
N ALA A 308 -2.48 -17.02 0.64
CA ALA A 308 -3.15 -16.47 1.81
C ALA A 308 -3.98 -15.22 1.49
N GLU A 309 -3.50 -14.35 0.59
CA GLU A 309 -4.23 -13.16 0.13
C GLU A 309 -5.51 -13.54 -0.62
N ALA A 310 -5.48 -14.61 -1.43
CA ALA A 310 -6.66 -15.15 -2.10
C ALA A 310 -7.65 -15.76 -1.10
N GLN A 311 -7.15 -16.44 -0.06
CA GLN A 311 -7.98 -16.98 1.02
C GLN A 311 -8.74 -15.88 1.76
N ILE A 312 -8.09 -14.74 2.06
CA ILE A 312 -8.72 -13.57 2.69
C ILE A 312 -9.73 -12.95 1.74
N GLY A 313 -9.35 -12.67 0.48
CA GLY A 313 -10.25 -12.05 -0.51
C GLY A 313 -11.51 -12.88 -0.76
N TYR A 314 -11.37 -14.22 -0.86
CA TYR A 314 -12.52 -15.11 -0.99
C TYR A 314 -13.37 -15.16 0.29
N ALA A 315 -12.74 -15.18 1.47
CA ALA A 315 -13.43 -15.16 2.76
C ALA A 315 -14.25 -13.88 2.98
N ASP A 316 -13.72 -12.72 2.57
CA ASP A 316 -14.45 -11.45 2.65
C ASP A 316 -15.72 -11.50 1.81
N LYS A 317 -15.67 -12.09 0.60
CA LYS A 317 -16.86 -12.29 -0.24
C LYS A 317 -17.87 -13.26 0.36
N LEU A 318 -17.42 -14.39 0.90
CA LEU A 318 -18.30 -15.30 1.63
C LEU A 318 -18.99 -14.62 2.83
N LYS A 319 -18.28 -13.73 3.54
CA LYS A 319 -18.83 -12.99 4.67
C LYS A 319 -19.90 -11.98 4.21
N GLU A 320 -19.65 -11.24 3.12
CA GLU A 320 -20.63 -10.33 2.49
C GLU A 320 -21.92 -11.07 2.09
N GLU A 321 -21.79 -12.30 1.58
CA GLU A 321 -22.91 -13.18 1.19
C GLU A 321 -23.60 -13.86 2.40
N GLY A 322 -23.16 -13.60 3.64
CA GLY A 322 -23.73 -14.17 4.86
C GLY A 322 -23.20 -15.57 5.22
N SER A 323 -22.29 -16.15 4.43
CA SER A 323 -21.63 -17.44 4.68
C SER A 323 -20.46 -17.31 5.68
N ILE A 324 -20.74 -16.72 6.85
CA ILE A 324 -19.73 -16.31 7.84
C ILE A 324 -18.89 -17.50 8.34
N GLU A 325 -19.50 -18.64 8.64
CA GLU A 325 -18.78 -19.79 9.19
C GLU A 325 -17.81 -20.43 8.18
N GLU A 326 -18.10 -20.32 6.88
CA GLU A 326 -17.19 -20.76 5.82
C GLU A 326 -16.04 -19.76 5.63
N ALA A 327 -16.34 -18.45 5.66
CA ALA A 327 -15.33 -17.39 5.63
C ALA A 327 -14.29 -17.58 6.77
N VAL A 328 -14.75 -17.93 7.97
CA VAL A 328 -13.87 -18.17 9.13
C VAL A 328 -12.91 -19.34 8.91
N LYS A 329 -13.29 -20.38 8.18
CA LYS A 329 -12.36 -21.48 7.84
C LYS A 329 -11.21 -20.97 6.97
N TRP A 330 -11.50 -20.09 6.02
CA TRP A 330 -10.48 -19.48 5.17
C TRP A 330 -9.59 -18.49 5.91
N TYR A 331 -10.16 -17.65 6.78
CA TYR A 331 -9.34 -16.79 7.64
C TYR A 331 -8.40 -17.60 8.55
N LYS A 332 -8.82 -18.76 9.08
CA LYS A 332 -7.94 -19.64 9.85
C LYS A 332 -6.75 -20.14 9.03
N LYS A 333 -6.98 -20.59 7.80
CA LYS A 333 -5.91 -21.01 6.88
C LYS A 333 -4.94 -19.87 6.59
N ALA A 334 -5.44 -18.67 6.30
CA ALA A 334 -4.58 -17.50 6.06
C ALA A 334 -3.78 -17.11 7.32
N ALA A 335 -4.40 -17.21 8.51
CA ALA A 335 -3.71 -16.95 9.77
C ALA A 335 -2.60 -17.98 10.08
N GLU A 336 -2.75 -19.24 9.67
CA GLU A 336 -1.68 -20.25 9.75
C GLU A 336 -0.48 -19.89 8.86
N GLN A 337 -0.73 -19.16 7.77
CA GLN A 337 0.28 -18.61 6.86
C GLN A 337 0.83 -17.24 7.32
N LYS A 338 0.62 -16.88 8.60
CA LYS A 338 1.11 -15.66 9.23
C LYS A 338 0.58 -14.35 8.61
N GLU A 339 -0.67 -14.34 8.15
CA GLU A 339 -1.31 -13.09 7.72
C GLU A 339 -1.91 -12.31 8.89
N ALA A 340 -1.49 -11.06 9.07
CA ALA A 340 -2.00 -10.17 10.12
C ALA A 340 -3.48 -9.86 9.94
N GLU A 341 -3.90 -9.55 8.71
CA GLU A 341 -5.30 -9.23 8.41
C GLU A 341 -6.23 -10.39 8.80
N ALA A 342 -5.84 -11.64 8.52
CA ALA A 342 -6.61 -12.80 8.92
C ALA A 342 -6.81 -12.90 10.45
N LEU A 343 -5.80 -12.55 11.25
CA LEU A 343 -5.93 -12.48 12.70
C LEU A 343 -6.90 -11.38 13.15
N ILE A 344 -6.90 -10.22 12.49
CA ILE A 344 -7.85 -9.13 12.76
C ILE A 344 -9.28 -9.59 12.44
N LYS A 345 -9.51 -10.22 11.28
CA LYS A 345 -10.83 -10.73 10.85
C LYS A 345 -11.34 -11.79 11.83
N LEU A 346 -10.48 -12.71 12.29
CA LEU A 346 -10.80 -13.70 13.31
C LEU A 346 -11.09 -13.07 14.68
N CYS A 347 -10.31 -12.07 15.09
CA CYS A 347 -10.55 -11.34 16.33
C CYS A 347 -11.94 -10.69 16.33
N SER A 348 -12.28 -9.97 15.27
CA SER A 348 -13.62 -9.37 15.10
C SER A 348 -14.72 -10.43 15.19
N TYR A 349 -14.59 -11.54 14.47
CA TYR A 349 -15.56 -12.63 14.53
C TYR A 349 -15.73 -13.19 15.96
N TYR A 350 -14.64 -13.41 16.69
CA TYR A 350 -14.72 -13.96 18.05
C TYR A 350 -15.32 -12.97 19.06
N LEU A 351 -15.06 -11.67 18.89
CA LEU A 351 -15.73 -10.63 19.69
C LEU A 351 -17.24 -10.63 19.44
N ASP A 352 -17.67 -10.72 18.18
CA ASP A 352 -19.09 -10.78 17.81
C ASP A 352 -19.79 -12.01 18.43
N LYS A 353 -19.10 -13.16 18.45
CA LYS A 353 -19.57 -14.39 19.10
C LYS A 353 -19.40 -14.39 20.62
N ARG A 354 -18.82 -13.34 21.20
CA ARG A 354 -18.45 -13.25 22.63
C ARG A 354 -17.50 -14.35 23.11
N ASP A 355 -16.71 -14.94 22.21
CA ASP A 355 -15.62 -15.86 22.55
C ASP A 355 -14.35 -15.04 22.88
N ILE A 356 -14.37 -14.43 24.06
CA ILE A 356 -13.33 -13.51 24.52
C ILE A 356 -11.95 -14.18 24.57
N LYS A 357 -11.90 -15.47 24.94
CA LYS A 357 -10.65 -16.22 25.04
C LYS A 357 -9.95 -16.29 23.68
N LYS A 358 -10.68 -16.61 22.61
CA LYS A 358 -10.10 -16.67 21.26
C LYS A 358 -9.80 -15.30 20.68
N ALA A 359 -10.63 -14.28 20.98
CA ALA A 359 -10.32 -12.91 20.59
C ALA A 359 -8.97 -12.44 21.20
N ASN A 360 -8.78 -12.66 22.51
CA ASN A 360 -7.52 -12.35 23.20
C ASN A 360 -6.34 -13.14 22.59
N GLU A 361 -6.55 -14.40 22.19
CA GLU A 361 -5.53 -15.21 21.52
C GLU A 361 -5.09 -14.59 20.18
N MET A 362 -6.02 -14.11 19.35
CA MET A 362 -5.67 -13.46 18.07
C MET A 362 -4.84 -12.20 18.28
N VAL A 363 -5.19 -11.39 19.28
CA VAL A 363 -4.43 -10.18 19.64
C VAL A 363 -3.03 -10.53 20.16
N ARG A 364 -2.88 -11.59 20.96
CA ARG A 364 -1.54 -12.07 21.36
C ARG A 364 -0.72 -12.48 20.15
N ARG A 365 -1.32 -13.24 19.22
CA ARG A 365 -0.65 -13.64 17.97
C ARG A 365 -0.22 -12.44 17.13
N LEU A 366 -1.02 -11.37 17.04
CA LEU A 366 -0.63 -10.13 16.36
C LEU A 366 0.65 -9.50 16.95
N LYS A 367 0.88 -9.62 18.27
CA LYS A 367 2.05 -9.06 18.96
C LYS A 367 3.27 -9.96 18.95
N THR A 368 3.07 -11.28 18.97
CA THR A 368 4.15 -12.24 19.25
C THR A 368 4.57 -13.08 18.04
N THR A 369 3.80 -13.08 16.95
CA THR A 369 4.15 -13.85 15.76
C THR A 369 5.30 -13.18 15.03
N LYS A 370 6.38 -13.94 14.81
CA LYS A 370 7.56 -13.50 14.08
C LYS A 370 7.36 -13.60 12.57
N GLY A 371 7.78 -12.58 11.82
CA GLY A 371 7.60 -12.53 10.37
C GLY A 371 6.12 -12.57 9.99
N LEU A 372 5.29 -11.85 10.73
CA LEU A 372 3.88 -11.69 10.43
C LEU A 372 3.74 -10.75 9.22
N LYS A 373 3.06 -11.20 8.18
CA LYS A 373 2.91 -10.49 6.91
C LYS A 373 1.71 -9.54 6.93
N ASN A 374 1.79 -8.50 6.10
CA ASN A 374 0.76 -7.48 5.90
C ASN A 374 0.31 -6.83 7.23
N TYR A 375 1.25 -6.68 8.17
CA TYR A 375 1.01 -6.05 9.47
C TYR A 375 1.16 -4.54 9.35
N THR A 376 0.09 -3.78 9.58
CA THR A 376 0.08 -2.33 9.39
C THR A 376 0.23 -1.56 10.71
N LEU A 377 0.49 -0.25 10.63
CA LEU A 377 0.47 0.65 11.79
C LEU A 377 -0.88 0.61 12.53
N ASP A 378 -1.99 0.53 11.79
CA ASP A 378 -3.32 0.45 12.39
C ASP A 378 -3.52 -0.85 13.16
N TYR A 379 -3.03 -1.97 12.63
CA TYR A 379 -3.09 -3.25 13.33
C TYR A 379 -2.22 -3.25 14.59
N LYS A 380 -1.07 -2.56 14.54
CA LYS A 380 -0.23 -2.31 15.71
C LYS A 380 -0.97 -1.50 16.76
N LYS A 381 -1.54 -0.37 16.37
CA LYS A 381 -2.32 0.49 17.27
C LYS A 381 -3.47 -0.29 17.90
N PHE A 382 -4.27 -0.99 17.09
CA PHE A 382 -5.35 -1.85 17.55
C PHE A 382 -4.86 -2.88 18.58
N ALA A 383 -3.79 -3.62 18.27
CA ALA A 383 -3.28 -4.65 19.15
C ALA A 383 -2.83 -4.07 20.51
N HIS A 384 -2.15 -2.92 20.52
CA HIS A 384 -1.65 -2.29 21.76
C HIS A 384 -2.73 -1.57 22.58
N GLU A 385 -3.76 -1.00 21.93
CA GLU A 385 -4.90 -0.38 22.61
C GLU A 385 -5.91 -1.42 23.14
N TYR A 386 -5.94 -2.62 22.54
CA TYR A 386 -6.79 -3.71 22.98
C TYR A 386 -6.42 -4.17 24.39
N LYS A 387 -7.33 -3.93 25.33
CA LYS A 387 -7.26 -4.44 26.70
C LYS A 387 -7.86 -5.82 26.72
N GLU A 388 -7.08 -6.82 27.18
CA GLU A 388 -7.59 -8.18 27.33
C GLU A 388 -8.89 -8.17 28.16
N LEU A 389 -9.97 -8.59 27.52
CA LEU A 389 -11.28 -8.67 28.13
C LEU A 389 -11.30 -9.92 29.05
N LYS A 390 -11.94 -9.79 30.21
CA LYS A 390 -12.04 -10.86 31.21
C LYS A 390 -13.28 -11.72 31.00
#